data_AF-A0A958JV94-F1
#
_entry.id   AF-A0A958JV94-F1
#
_cell.length_a   1.000
_cell.length_b   1.000
_cell.length_c   1.000
_cell.angle_alpha   90.00
_cell.angle_beta   90.00
_cell.angle_gamma   90.00
#
_symmetry.space_group_name_H-M   'P 1'
#
loop_
_entity.id
_entity.type
_entity.pdbx_description
1 polymer ?
#
loop_
_entity_poly.entity_id
_entity_poly.type
_entity_poly.pdbx_seq_one_letter_code
_entity_poly.pdbx_strand_id
1 'polypeptide(L)'
;GSAFSIARGMLKNSGRSHTLVTIDRTNENVEAYEKFPCVKKIVGDCFDPEVLQKVHSIFSSSIDLLHIDSTHTYDHTFRCFTEYNRRFHPRLVVFDDIKLNDGMKQLWKEICESFGEDAIDCTEQSMRGEAAGLGVLLLHNPR
;
A
#
# COMPACT_ATOMS: atom_id res chain seq x y z
N GLY A 1 9.14 6.14 7.44
CA GLY A 1 8.39 5.07 6.76
C GLY A 1 6.91 5.35 6.84
N SER A 2 6.21 5.15 5.72
CA SER A 2 4.76 5.26 5.56
C SER A 2 3.98 4.50 6.64
N ALA A 3 4.43 3.30 7.02
CA ALA A 3 3.83 2.48 8.09
C ALA A 3 3.66 3.23 9.43
N PHE A 4 4.66 4.00 9.86
CA PHE A 4 4.57 4.76 11.11
C PHE A 4 3.60 5.95 11.03
N SER A 5 3.47 6.58 9.86
CA SER A 5 2.53 7.68 9.65
C SER A 5 1.09 7.16 9.68
N ILE A 6 0.85 6.03 9.01
CA ILE A 6 -0.45 5.35 9.03
C ILE A 6 -0.80 4.90 10.45
N ALA A 7 0.12 4.21 11.14
CA ALA A 7 -0.10 3.75 12.51
C ALA A 7 -0.42 4.88 13.50
N ARG A 8 0.27 6.03 13.38
CA ARG A 8 -0.04 7.23 14.18
C ARG A 8 -1.46 7.75 13.93
N GLY A 9 -1.92 7.73 12.68
CA GLY A 9 -3.30 8.07 12.34
C GLY A 9 -4.31 7.13 12.99
N MET A 10 -4.04 5.82 12.97
CA MET A 10 -4.91 4.79 13.55
C MET A 10 -5.02 4.90 15.07
N LEU A 11 -3.92 5.16 15.78
CA LEU A 11 -3.90 5.26 17.25
C LEU A 11 -4.78 6.39 17.80
N LYS A 12 -5.05 7.43 17.00
CA LYS A 12 -5.97 8.52 17.39
C LYS A 12 -7.43 8.08 17.46
N ASN A 13 -7.78 6.94 16.86
CA ASN A 13 -9.13 6.37 16.81
C ASN A 13 -9.23 5.09 17.65
N SER A 14 -9.08 5.25 18.97
CA SER A 14 -8.91 4.19 19.99
C SER A 14 -10.12 3.26 20.25
N GLY A 15 -11.19 3.34 19.45
CA GLY A 15 -12.42 2.56 19.64
C GLY A 15 -12.52 1.26 18.85
N ARG A 16 -11.57 0.95 17.95
CA ARG A 16 -11.59 -0.26 17.12
C ARG A 16 -10.24 -0.96 17.11
N SER A 17 -10.26 -2.28 17.02
CA SER A 17 -9.04 -3.07 16.76
C SER A 17 -8.60 -2.81 15.32
N HIS A 18 -7.37 -2.35 15.17
CA HIS A 18 -6.75 -2.01 13.90
C HIS A 18 -5.51 -2.89 13.73
N THR A 19 -5.32 -3.47 12.55
CA THR A 19 -4.09 -4.20 12.21
C THR A 19 -3.46 -3.58 10.98
N LEU A 20 -2.19 -3.21 11.08
CA LEU A 20 -1.36 -2.77 9.97
C LEU A 20 -0.27 -3.81 9.74
N VAL A 21 -0.12 -4.28 8.51
CA VAL A 21 1.00 -5.14 8.12
C VAL A 21 1.90 -4.34 7.19
N THR A 22 3.20 -4.37 7.45
CA THR A 22 4.23 -3.81 6.56
C THR A 22 5.20 -4.90 6.17
N ILE A 23 5.67 -4.86 4.92
CA ILE A 23 6.58 -5.84 4.35
C ILE A 23 7.83 -5.10 3.92
N ASP A 24 8.95 -5.43 4.53
CA ASP A 24 10.24 -4.80 4.26
C ASP A 24 11.29 -5.88 3.97
N ARG A 25 12.15 -5.68 2.97
CA ARG A 25 13.22 -6.65 2.69
C ARG A 25 14.27 -6.69 3.80
N THR A 26 14.45 -5.59 4.54
CA THR A 26 15.42 -5.47 5.62
C THR A 26 14.74 -5.33 6.99
N ASN A 27 15.41 -5.83 8.03
CA ASN A 27 14.91 -5.73 9.40
C ASN A 27 15.34 -4.42 10.10
N GLU A 28 15.13 -3.28 9.44
CA GLU A 28 15.44 -1.96 10.03
C GLU A 28 14.34 -1.44 10.97
N ASN A 29 14.70 -0.53 11.88
CA ASN A 29 13.78 0.19 12.75
C ASN A 29 12.95 -0.67 13.72
N VAL A 30 13.46 -1.83 14.15
CA VAL A 30 12.75 -2.78 15.04
C VAL A 30 12.22 -2.10 16.32
N GLU A 31 13.08 -1.36 17.01
CA GLU A 31 12.73 -0.63 18.25
C GLU A 31 11.62 0.42 18.03
N ALA A 32 11.54 1.00 16.82
CA ALA A 32 10.50 1.97 16.51
C ALA A 32 9.12 1.31 16.38
N TYR A 33 9.04 0.05 15.96
CA TYR A 33 7.80 -0.70 15.84
C TYR A 33 7.22 -1.14 17.20
N GLU A 34 8.05 -1.26 18.24
CA GLU A 34 7.57 -1.58 19.61
C GLU A 34 6.58 -0.53 20.13
N LYS A 35 6.66 0.70 19.64
CA LYS A 35 5.74 1.80 19.99
C LYS A 35 4.38 1.71 19.29
N PHE A 36 4.22 0.79 18.35
CA PHE A 36 3.01 0.62 17.54
C PHE A 36 2.53 -0.83 17.57
N PRO A 37 1.83 -1.27 18.64
CA PRO A 37 1.42 -2.66 18.81
C PRO A 37 0.45 -3.17 17.74
N CYS A 38 -0.19 -2.26 16.99
CA CYS A 38 -1.04 -2.60 15.85
C CYS A 38 -0.25 -2.94 14.58
N VAL A 39 1.07 -2.70 14.55
CA VAL A 39 1.91 -2.91 13.37
C VAL A 39 2.61 -4.26 13.46
N LYS A 40 2.36 -5.11 12.48
CA LYS A 40 3.06 -6.38 12.28
C LYS A 40 4.02 -6.22 11.11
N LYS A 41 5.32 -6.22 11.40
CA LYS A 41 6.36 -6.21 10.38
C LYS A 41 6.66 -7.63 9.92
N ILE A 42 6.64 -7.86 8.61
CA ILE A 42 7.11 -9.09 7.99
C ILE A 42 8.38 -8.74 7.20
N VAL A 43 9.47 -9.44 7.50
CA VAL A 43 10.73 -9.25 6.78
C VAL A 43 10.81 -10.26 5.64
N GLY A 44 11.03 -9.77 4.43
CA GLY A 44 11.20 -10.59 3.24
C GLY A 44 10.79 -9.90 1.94
N ASP A 45 10.85 -10.65 0.85
CA ASP A 45 10.37 -10.19 -0.46
C ASP A 45 8.84 -10.26 -0.51
N CYS A 46 8.18 -9.20 -1.00
CA CYS A 46 6.72 -9.14 -1.02
C CYS A 46 6.06 -10.13 -2.00
N PHE A 47 6.85 -10.80 -2.85
CA PHE A 47 6.39 -11.87 -3.73
C PHE A 47 6.79 -13.27 -3.24
N ASP A 48 7.52 -13.38 -2.14
CA ASP A 48 7.89 -14.66 -1.55
C ASP A 48 6.62 -15.37 -1.05
N PRO A 49 6.36 -16.63 -1.46
CA PRO A 49 5.22 -17.40 -0.98
C PRO A 49 5.12 -17.48 0.55
N GLU A 50 6.24 -17.55 1.27
CA GLU A 50 6.23 -17.56 2.74
C GLU A 50 5.79 -16.23 3.33
N VAL A 51 6.20 -15.11 2.72
CA VAL A 51 5.77 -13.76 3.13
C VAL A 51 4.27 -13.60 2.86
N LEU A 52 3.80 -13.99 1.67
CA LEU A 52 2.39 -13.95 1.32
C LEU A 52 1.54 -14.81 2.26
N GLN A 53 2.02 -15.99 2.64
CA GLN A 53 1.33 -16.87 3.60
C GLN A 53 1.26 -16.24 5.00
N LYS A 54 2.31 -15.54 5.44
CA LYS A 54 2.31 -14.79 6.71
C LYS A 54 1.32 -13.63 6.68
N VAL A 55 1.18 -12.93 5.56
CA VAL A 55 0.16 -11.88 5.40
C VAL A 55 -1.25 -12.49 5.44
N HIS A 56 -1.46 -13.61 4.75
CA HIS A 56 -2.75 -14.31 4.72
C HIS A 56 -3.14 -14.88 6.09
N SER A 57 -2.20 -15.33 6.92
CA SER A 57 -2.54 -15.78 8.27
C SER A 57 -2.98 -14.62 9.19
N ILE A 58 -2.68 -13.38 8.82
CA ILE A 58 -3.10 -12.16 9.53
C ILE A 58 -4.44 -11.64 8.99
N PHE A 59 -4.62 -11.60 7.67
CA PHE A 59 -5.83 -11.12 7.03
C PHE A 59 -6.63 -12.29 6.45
N SER A 60 -7.83 -12.52 6.97
CA SER A 60 -8.66 -13.69 6.64
C SER A 60 -9.12 -13.77 5.18
N SER A 61 -9.22 -12.64 4.45
CA SER A 61 -9.53 -12.64 3.00
C SER A 61 -9.55 -11.26 2.34
N SER A 62 -10.02 -10.22 3.06
CA SER A 62 -10.12 -8.86 2.53
C SER A 62 -9.36 -7.85 3.39
N ILE A 63 -8.72 -6.87 2.76
CA ILE A 63 -8.16 -5.70 3.45
C ILE A 63 -8.92 -4.43 3.05
N ASP A 64 -8.98 -3.45 3.95
CA ASP A 64 -9.59 -2.17 3.63
C ASP A 64 -8.69 -1.31 2.75
N LEU A 65 -7.36 -1.40 2.94
CA LEU A 65 -6.37 -0.54 2.29
C LEU A 65 -5.11 -1.32 1.92
N LEU A 66 -4.64 -1.15 0.68
CA LEU A 66 -3.31 -1.54 0.22
C LEU A 66 -2.50 -0.28 -0.08
N HIS A 67 -1.34 -0.12 0.56
CA HIS A 67 -0.42 1.00 0.28
C HIS A 67 0.82 0.46 -0.44
N ILE A 68 1.14 1.00 -1.62
CA ILE A 68 2.28 0.57 -2.44
C ILE A 68 3.30 1.70 -2.48
N ASP A 69 4.36 1.53 -1.69
CA ASP A 69 5.51 2.40 -1.54
C ASP A 69 6.73 1.49 -1.62
N SER A 70 7.30 1.34 -2.82
CA SER A 70 8.24 0.27 -3.16
C SER A 70 9.34 0.76 -4.12
N THR A 71 9.89 -0.07 -5.01
CA THR A 71 11.03 0.32 -5.87
C THR A 71 10.68 1.31 -6.97
N HIS A 72 9.42 1.75 -7.08
CA HIS A 72 8.92 2.72 -8.06
C HIS A 72 9.31 2.41 -9.52
N THR A 73 9.28 1.13 -9.90
CA THR A 73 9.36 0.69 -11.30
C THR A 73 7.99 0.20 -11.75
N TYR A 74 7.68 0.36 -13.04
CA TYR A 74 6.40 -0.08 -13.61
C TYR A 74 6.09 -1.54 -13.24
N ASP A 75 7.00 -2.47 -13.61
CA ASP A 75 6.77 -3.92 -13.45
C ASP A 75 6.59 -4.32 -11.98
N HIS A 76 7.40 -3.75 -11.09
CA HIS A 76 7.35 -4.11 -9.67
C HIS A 76 6.07 -3.58 -9.02
N THR A 77 5.73 -2.31 -9.24
CA THR A 77 4.53 -1.69 -8.67
C THR A 77 3.27 -2.33 -9.23
N PHE A 78 3.22 -2.60 -10.55
CA PHE A 78 2.10 -3.29 -11.19
C PHE A 78 1.94 -4.73 -10.66
N ARG A 79 3.06 -5.45 -10.46
CA ARG A 79 3.03 -6.79 -9.85
C ARG A 79 2.56 -6.74 -8.40
N CYS A 80 3.00 -5.77 -7.59
CA CYS A 80 2.47 -5.55 -6.25
C CYS A 80 0.96 -5.35 -6.28
N PHE A 81 0.48 -4.45 -7.13
CA PHE A 81 -0.95 -4.17 -7.28
C PHE A 81 -1.72 -5.44 -7.64
N THR A 82 -1.36 -6.11 -8.73
CA THR A 82 -2.11 -7.28 -9.23
C THR A 82 -2.07 -8.47 -8.25
N GLU A 83 -0.92 -8.76 -7.65
CA GLU A 83 -0.72 -9.90 -6.76
C GLU A 83 -1.51 -9.75 -5.45
N TYR A 84 -1.48 -8.55 -4.86
CA TYR A 84 -2.19 -8.26 -3.61
C TYR A 84 -3.66 -7.96 -3.85
N ASN A 85 -4.03 -7.33 -4.97
CA ASN A 85 -5.42 -7.12 -5.33
C ASN A 85 -6.17 -8.46 -5.47
N ARG A 86 -5.57 -9.43 -6.18
CA ARG A 86 -6.16 -10.75 -6.39
C ARG A 86 -6.30 -11.58 -5.10
N ARG A 87 -5.39 -11.41 -4.14
CA ARG A 87 -5.40 -12.20 -2.88
C ARG A 87 -6.26 -11.57 -1.81
N PHE A 88 -6.14 -10.27 -1.65
CA PHE A 88 -6.64 -9.56 -0.47
C PHE A 88 -7.77 -8.59 -0.78
N HIS A 89 -8.20 -8.49 -2.04
CA HIS A 89 -9.39 -7.73 -2.46
C HIS A 89 -9.50 -6.37 -1.75
N PRO A 90 -8.46 -5.51 -1.80
CA PRO A 90 -8.46 -4.21 -1.16
C PRO A 90 -9.65 -3.37 -1.62
N ARG A 91 -10.22 -2.57 -0.72
CA ARG A 91 -11.27 -1.59 -1.08
C ARG A 91 -10.69 -0.26 -1.55
N LEU A 92 -9.45 0.01 -1.13
CA LEU A 92 -8.69 1.21 -1.46
C LEU A 92 -7.24 0.80 -1.75
N VAL A 93 -6.68 1.30 -2.85
CA VAL A 93 -5.25 1.17 -3.15
C VAL A 93 -4.63 2.56 -3.23
N VAL A 94 -3.51 2.75 -2.55
CA VAL A 94 -2.73 3.99 -2.59
C VAL A 94 -1.40 3.69 -3.26
N PHE A 95 -1.09 4.45 -4.31
CA PHE A 95 0.17 4.38 -5.05
C PHE A 95 1.00 5.61 -4.69
N ASP A 96 2.17 5.38 -4.09
CA ASP A 96 3.10 6.47 -3.83
C ASP A 96 3.87 6.82 -5.11
N ASP A 97 4.27 8.08 -5.23
CA ASP A 97 5.22 8.54 -6.25
C ASP A 97 4.80 8.27 -7.73
N ILE A 98 3.50 8.37 -8.04
CA ILE A 98 2.92 8.13 -9.39
C ILE A 98 3.50 8.97 -10.54
N LYS A 99 4.17 10.09 -10.25
CA LYS A 99 4.81 11.01 -11.22
C LYS A 99 6.34 10.95 -11.19
N LEU A 100 6.94 10.13 -10.33
CA LEU A 100 8.39 10.14 -10.06
C LEU A 100 9.26 9.88 -11.29
N ASN A 101 8.86 8.93 -12.14
CA ASN A 101 9.58 8.55 -13.35
C ASN A 101 8.59 8.10 -14.43
N ASP A 102 9.10 7.87 -15.64
CA ASP A 102 8.24 7.54 -16.79
C ASP A 102 7.50 6.21 -16.63
N GLY A 103 8.10 5.24 -15.94
CA GLY A 103 7.44 3.97 -15.62
C GLY A 103 6.25 4.17 -14.67
N MET A 104 6.41 4.98 -13.63
CA MET A 104 5.30 5.30 -12.72
C MET A 104 4.21 6.13 -13.39
N LYS A 105 4.58 7.10 -14.23
CA LYS A 105 3.62 7.90 -15.01
C LYS A 105 2.81 7.01 -15.97
N GLN A 106 3.48 6.08 -16.63
CA GLN A 106 2.82 5.12 -17.52
C GLN A 106 1.86 4.22 -16.73
N LEU A 107 2.33 3.64 -15.62
CA LEU A 107 1.50 2.79 -14.77
C LEU A 107 0.24 3.54 -14.31
N TRP A 108 0.41 4.78 -13.81
CA TRP A 108 -0.70 5.58 -13.33
C TRP A 108 -1.68 5.93 -14.45
N LYS A 109 -1.16 6.29 -15.63
CA LYS A 109 -1.99 6.53 -16.82
C LYS A 109 -2.85 5.31 -17.16
N GLU A 110 -2.27 4.12 -17.17
CA GLU A 110 -2.99 2.87 -17.47
C GLU A 110 -4.03 2.53 -16.39
N ILE A 111 -3.73 2.81 -15.11
CA ILE A 111 -4.72 2.71 -14.03
C ILE A 111 -5.88 3.67 -14.28
N CYS A 112 -5.62 4.94 -14.60
CA CYS A 112 -6.67 5.91 -14.91
C CYS A 112 -7.52 5.48 -16.11
N GLU A 113 -6.89 4.97 -17.17
CA GLU A 113 -7.60 4.46 -18.36
C GLU A 113 -8.48 3.25 -18.04
N SER A 114 -8.04 2.39 -17.11
CA SER A 114 -8.75 1.15 -16.74
C SER A 114 -9.89 1.37 -15.74
N PHE A 115 -9.74 2.31 -14.82
CA PHE A 115 -10.66 2.50 -13.69
C PHE A 115 -11.44 3.82 -13.75
N GLY A 116 -11.11 4.74 -14.65
CA GLY A 116 -11.85 5.98 -14.86
C GLY A 116 -11.92 6.83 -13.61
N GLU A 117 -13.14 7.21 -13.21
CA GLU A 117 -13.40 8.10 -12.06
C GLU A 117 -13.00 7.49 -10.71
N ASP A 118 -12.84 6.16 -10.62
CA ASP A 118 -12.37 5.50 -9.41
C ASP A 118 -10.85 5.67 -9.18
N ALA A 119 -10.10 6.11 -10.21
CA ALA A 119 -8.69 6.47 -10.11
C ALA A 119 -8.52 7.99 -9.94
N ILE A 120 -8.12 8.40 -8.74
CA ILE A 120 -8.05 9.81 -8.33
C ILE A 120 -6.59 10.21 -8.16
N ASP A 121 -6.16 11.23 -8.91
CA ASP A 121 -4.85 11.86 -8.71
C ASP A 121 -4.94 12.82 -7.51
N CYS A 122 -4.26 12.47 -6.42
CA CYS A 122 -4.16 13.24 -5.19
C CYS A 122 -2.80 13.94 -5.06
N THR A 123 -2.15 14.29 -6.17
CA THR A 123 -0.84 14.95 -6.17
C THR A 123 -0.82 16.22 -5.33
N GLU A 124 -1.88 17.03 -5.37
CA GLU A 124 -1.96 18.28 -4.60
C GLU A 124 -1.94 18.05 -3.08
N GLN A 125 -2.31 16.85 -2.62
CA GLN A 125 -2.31 16.45 -1.21
C GLN A 125 -1.02 15.72 -0.81
N SER A 126 -0.14 15.39 -1.77
CA SER A 126 1.16 14.79 -1.50
C SER A 126 2.12 15.81 -0.89
N MET A 127 2.89 15.40 0.12
CA MET A 127 3.96 16.25 0.68
C MET A 127 5.03 16.63 -0.35
N ARG A 128 5.18 15.83 -1.41
CA ARG A 128 6.12 16.07 -2.51
C ARG A 128 5.50 16.83 -3.67
N GLY A 129 4.18 17.05 -3.65
CA GLY A 129 3.44 17.69 -4.73
C GLY A 129 3.76 17.09 -6.10
N GLU A 130 3.86 17.96 -7.11
CA GLU A 130 4.15 17.59 -8.51
C GLU A 130 5.51 16.89 -8.72
N ALA A 131 6.41 16.91 -7.73
CA ALA A 131 7.69 16.22 -7.87
C ALA A 131 7.55 14.68 -7.84
N ALA A 132 6.46 14.15 -7.27
CA ALA A 132 6.27 12.71 -7.21
C ALA A 132 4.80 12.25 -7.22
N GLY A 133 3.85 13.06 -6.76
CA GLY A 133 2.43 12.73 -6.81
C GLY A 133 1.97 11.65 -5.83
N LEU A 134 0.66 11.42 -5.76
CA LEU A 134 0.02 10.38 -4.97
C LEU A 134 -1.24 9.92 -5.71
N GLY A 135 -1.37 8.63 -5.98
CA GLY A 135 -2.54 8.06 -6.65
C GLY A 135 -3.42 7.30 -5.69
N VAL A 136 -4.73 7.45 -5.81
CA VAL A 136 -5.71 6.71 -5.02
C VAL A 136 -6.67 5.98 -5.96
N LEU A 137 -6.84 4.69 -5.75
CA LEU A 137 -7.76 3.85 -6.52
C LEU A 137 -8.82 3.26 -5.59
N LEU A 138 -10.08 3.55 -5.90
CA LEU A 138 -11.25 2.97 -5.25
C LEU A 138 -11.62 1.66 -5.93
N LEU A 139 -11.79 0.59 -5.15
CA LEU A 139 -12.20 -0.71 -5.66
C LEU A 139 -13.54 -1.11 -5.05
N HIS A 140 -14.56 -1.15 -5.91
CA HIS A 140 -15.88 -1.64 -5.54
C HIS A 140 -15.86 -3.17 -5.56
N ASN A 141 -15.59 -3.80 -4.40
CA ASN A 141 -15.84 -5.24 -4.29
C ASN A 141 -17.34 -5.50 -4.39
N PRO A 142 -17.82 -6.33 -5.35
CA PRO A 142 -19.15 -6.89 -5.22
C PRO A 142 -19.16 -7.73 -3.94
N ARG A 143 -20.00 -7.32 -2.98
CA ARG A 143 -20.23 -8.08 -1.75
C ARG A 143 -20.98 -9.37 -2.03
#